data_AF-A0A6J7F0W6-F1
#
_entry.id   AF-A0A6J7F0W6-F1
#
_cell.length_a   1.000
_cell.length_b   1.000
_cell.length_c   1.000
_cell.angle_alpha   90.00
_cell.angle_beta   90.00
_cell.angle_gamma   90.00
#
_symmetry.space_group_name_H-M   'P 1'
#
loop_
_entity.id
_entity.type
_entity.pdbx_description
1 polymer ?
#
loop_
_entity_poly.entity_id
_entity_poly.type
_entity_poly.pdbx_seq_one_letter_code
_entity_poly.pdbx_strand_id
1 'polypeptide(L)'
;MRRTAFTAEIEKVRAASLANLDSDSVEDAALQSWLDDARAIIAEAAEGRGASLAIPRPTRMSPSSIIAMKKDPEEFARSIRRPMPRARDEYSSRGTAFHLWVEQYLRGNTIFDEEDFDLISPIEDDRTLEELKTTWLASEWASRDAYKVEVPFETEIAGTLVRGRIDAIYKTEQGFEVVDWKTGSKMLDDDSAIQLAIYRLAWAKLQGIDPATVSASFHYVPTGVTDRRVNLLNEEQLIALLS
;
A
#
# COMPACT_ATOMS: atom_id res chain seq x y z
N MET A 1 0.41 37.51 27.00
CA MET A 1 -0.97 37.54 27.55
C MET A 1 -1.92 36.56 26.88
N ARG A 2 -2.18 36.61 25.55
CA ARG A 2 -3.11 35.68 24.88
C ARG A 2 -2.77 34.18 25.04
N ARG A 3 -1.50 33.82 24.96
CA ARG A 3 -1.03 32.43 25.03
C ARG A 3 -1.24 31.82 26.42
N THR A 4 -1.04 32.61 27.46
CA THR A 4 -1.23 32.19 28.87
C THR A 4 -2.72 32.01 29.21
N ALA A 5 -3.59 32.90 28.72
CA ALA A 5 -5.03 32.77 28.88
C ALA A 5 -5.59 31.54 28.14
N PHE A 6 -5.06 31.24 26.94
CA PHE A 6 -5.43 30.05 26.17
C PHE A 6 -5.02 28.75 26.90
N THR A 7 -3.81 28.70 27.47
CA THR A 7 -3.35 27.53 28.24
C THR A 7 -4.22 27.30 29.48
N ALA A 8 -4.62 28.35 30.19
CA ALA A 8 -5.48 28.24 31.37
C ALA A 8 -6.87 27.68 31.02
N GLU A 9 -7.43 28.06 29.86
CA GLU A 9 -8.73 27.56 29.41
C GLU A 9 -8.67 26.09 28.98
N ILE A 10 -7.54 25.65 28.38
CA ILE A 10 -7.30 24.23 28.10
C ILE A 10 -7.19 23.41 29.39
N GLU A 11 -6.53 23.94 30.42
CA GLU A 11 -6.42 23.25 31.72
C GLU A 11 -7.79 23.07 32.39
N LYS A 12 -8.70 24.05 32.28
CA LYS A 12 -10.08 23.89 32.78
C LYS A 12 -10.82 22.75 32.09
N VAL A 13 -10.67 22.62 30.77
CA VAL A 13 -11.29 21.52 30.00
C VAL A 13 -10.69 20.17 30.40
N ARG A 14 -9.37 20.10 30.58
CA ARG A 14 -8.68 18.86 31.01
C ARG A 14 -9.03 18.43 32.43
N ALA A 15 -9.32 19.39 33.31
CA ALA A 15 -9.72 19.14 34.69
C ALA A 15 -11.23 18.87 34.85
N ALA A 16 -12.03 19.06 33.79
CA ALA A 16 -13.46 18.82 33.83
C ALA A 16 -13.75 17.32 33.94
N SER A 17 -14.72 16.97 34.77
CA SER A 17 -15.21 15.60 34.90
C SER A 17 -15.90 15.16 33.62
N LEU A 18 -15.53 13.97 33.11
CA LEU A 18 -16.21 13.37 31.96
C LEU A 18 -17.66 13.06 32.34
N ALA A 19 -18.60 13.55 31.54
CA ALA A 19 -20.00 13.20 31.70
C ALA A 19 -20.21 11.72 31.31
N ASN A 20 -20.98 11.00 32.13
CA ASN A 20 -21.31 9.61 31.85
C ASN A 20 -22.44 9.53 30.81
N LEU A 21 -22.11 9.07 29.61
CA LEU A 21 -23.06 8.87 28.50
C LEU A 21 -24.18 7.88 28.83
N ASP A 22 -24.00 7.01 29.83
CA ASP A 22 -25.00 6.02 30.27
C ASP A 22 -25.84 6.49 31.46
N SER A 23 -25.69 7.74 31.91
CA SER A 23 -26.47 8.27 33.04
C SER A 23 -27.91 8.59 32.65
N ASP A 24 -28.89 7.98 33.31
CA ASP A 24 -30.31 8.15 32.96
C ASP A 24 -30.81 9.60 33.09
N SER A 25 -30.22 10.38 34.01
CA SER A 25 -30.53 11.80 34.19
C SER A 25 -29.41 12.55 34.91
N VAL A 26 -29.09 13.75 34.44
CA VAL A 26 -28.25 14.73 35.14
C VAL A 26 -29.07 15.96 35.55
N GLU A 27 -28.74 16.56 36.69
CA GLU A 27 -29.49 17.72 37.23
C GLU A 27 -29.37 18.98 36.36
N ASP A 28 -28.26 19.11 35.63
CA ASP A 28 -28.04 20.22 34.72
C ASP A 28 -28.79 20.00 33.40
N ALA A 29 -29.84 20.78 33.17
CA ALA A 29 -30.68 20.70 31.98
C ALA A 29 -29.92 20.93 30.66
N ALA A 30 -28.87 21.76 30.67
CA ALA A 30 -28.05 21.98 29.48
C ALA A 30 -27.18 20.75 29.19
N LEU A 31 -26.60 20.16 30.24
CA LEU A 31 -25.82 18.92 30.12
C LEU A 31 -26.71 17.74 29.70
N GLN A 32 -27.94 17.65 30.21
CA GLN A 32 -28.91 16.63 29.82
C GLN A 32 -29.24 16.73 28.33
N SER A 33 -29.51 17.94 27.82
CA SER A 33 -29.76 18.17 26.40
C SER A 33 -28.58 17.73 25.53
N TRP A 34 -27.34 18.02 25.95
CA TRP A 34 -26.15 17.60 25.20
C TRP A 34 -25.94 16.09 25.22
N LEU A 35 -26.26 15.41 26.34
CA LEU A 35 -26.21 13.95 26.42
C LEU A 35 -27.24 13.30 25.51
N ASP A 36 -28.46 13.83 25.47
CA ASP A 36 -29.54 13.32 24.62
C ASP A 36 -29.21 13.51 23.13
N ASP A 37 -28.69 14.68 22.74
CA ASP A 37 -28.20 14.95 21.38
C ASP A 37 -27.04 14.01 21.01
N ALA A 38 -26.07 13.81 21.90
CA ALA A 38 -24.94 12.92 21.66
C ALA A 38 -25.40 11.46 21.48
N ARG A 39 -26.35 10.99 22.29
CA ARG A 39 -26.96 9.66 22.15
C ARG A 39 -27.71 9.52 20.84
N ALA A 40 -28.51 10.52 20.46
CA ALA A 40 -29.26 10.52 19.20
C ALA A 40 -28.31 10.44 18.00
N ILE A 41 -27.25 11.24 17.98
CA ILE A 41 -26.23 11.21 16.92
C ILE A 41 -25.50 9.85 16.88
N ILE A 42 -25.16 9.27 18.03
CA ILE A 42 -24.52 7.95 18.11
C ILE A 42 -25.45 6.85 17.58
N ALA A 43 -26.74 6.90 17.95
CA ALA A 43 -27.77 5.97 17.50
C ALA A 43 -28.01 6.07 16.00
N GLU A 44 -28.22 7.28 15.47
CA GLU A 44 -28.37 7.54 14.03
C GLU A 44 -27.13 7.05 13.27
N ALA A 45 -25.93 7.32 13.78
CA ALA A 45 -24.70 6.84 13.17
C ALA A 45 -24.58 5.31 13.23
N ALA A 46 -25.10 4.65 14.28
CA ALA A 46 -25.14 3.19 14.39
C ALA A 46 -26.15 2.57 13.41
N GLU A 47 -27.33 3.15 13.28
CA GLU A 47 -28.37 2.73 12.32
C GLU A 47 -27.89 2.90 10.88
N GLY A 48 -27.25 4.04 10.56
CA GLY A 48 -26.64 4.28 9.24
C GLY A 48 -25.49 3.31 8.91
N ARG A 49 -24.83 2.73 9.92
CA ARG A 49 -23.81 1.67 9.75
C ARG A 49 -24.44 0.29 9.54
N GLY A 50 -25.61 0.02 10.12
CA GLY A 50 -26.31 -1.26 10.04
C GLY A 50 -26.98 -1.57 8.69
N ALA A 51 -27.23 -0.54 7.87
CA ALA A 51 -27.68 -0.72 6.49
C ALA A 51 -26.51 -1.19 5.60
N SER A 52 -26.14 -2.47 5.72
CA SER A 52 -25.15 -3.13 4.89
C SER A 52 -25.68 -3.24 3.45
N LEU A 53 -25.45 -2.21 2.64
CA LEU A 53 -25.44 -2.43 1.20
C LEU A 53 -24.28 -3.40 0.92
N ALA A 54 -24.59 -4.60 0.42
CA ALA A 54 -23.58 -5.52 -0.10
C ALA A 54 -22.81 -4.78 -1.20
N ILE A 55 -21.58 -4.35 -0.92
CA ILE A 55 -20.74 -3.66 -1.90
C ILE A 55 -20.21 -4.74 -2.85
N PRO A 56 -20.58 -4.70 -4.15
CA PRO A 56 -20.06 -5.67 -5.09
C PRO A 56 -18.55 -5.54 -5.18
N ARG A 57 -17.87 -6.68 -5.25
CA ARG A 57 -16.41 -6.73 -5.43
C ARG A 57 -16.03 -5.97 -6.71
N PRO A 58 -15.01 -5.12 -6.70
CA PRO A 58 -14.56 -4.44 -7.91
C PRO A 58 -14.14 -5.44 -8.98
N THR A 59 -14.52 -5.20 -10.24
CA THR A 59 -14.08 -6.01 -11.38
C THR A 59 -12.61 -5.79 -11.74
N ARG A 60 -11.99 -4.72 -11.23
CA ARG A 60 -10.59 -4.35 -11.46
C ARG A 60 -9.90 -4.09 -10.14
N MET A 61 -8.79 -4.80 -9.88
CA MET A 61 -8.04 -4.69 -8.64
C MET A 61 -6.52 -4.65 -8.88
N SER A 62 -5.79 -3.99 -7.98
CA SER A 62 -4.34 -4.14 -7.88
C SER A 62 -4.00 -5.28 -6.91
N PRO A 63 -2.77 -5.84 -6.95
CA PRO A 63 -2.31 -6.80 -5.95
C PRO A 63 -2.43 -6.27 -4.52
N SER A 64 -2.08 -4.99 -4.30
CA SER A 64 -2.25 -4.34 -3.00
C SER A 64 -3.70 -4.23 -2.55
N SER A 65 -4.64 -4.04 -3.50
CA SER A 65 -6.07 -4.03 -3.20
C SER A 65 -6.58 -5.41 -2.79
N ILE A 66 -6.05 -6.49 -3.39
CA ILE A 66 -6.39 -7.87 -3.04
C ILE A 66 -5.91 -8.19 -1.62
N ILE A 67 -4.70 -7.76 -1.26
CA ILE A 67 -4.16 -7.94 0.09
C ILE A 67 -4.99 -7.15 1.12
N ALA A 68 -5.32 -5.89 0.82
CA ALA A 68 -6.17 -5.08 1.69
C ALA A 68 -7.55 -5.71 1.89
N MET A 69 -8.17 -6.22 0.82
CA MET A 69 -9.44 -6.93 0.88
C MET A 69 -9.36 -8.20 1.72
N LYS A 70 -8.29 -9.00 1.59
CA LYS A 70 -8.11 -10.20 2.40
C LYS A 70 -7.97 -9.87 3.90
N LYS A 71 -7.24 -8.80 4.21
CA LYS A 71 -6.93 -8.40 5.58
C LYS A 71 -8.15 -7.89 6.34
N ASP A 72 -8.93 -7.00 5.72
CA ASP A 72 -10.19 -6.51 6.27
C ASP A 72 -11.18 -6.20 5.12
N PRO A 73 -12.08 -7.15 4.79
CA PRO A 73 -13.06 -6.96 3.73
C PRO A 73 -14.01 -5.78 3.99
N GLU A 74 -14.38 -5.52 5.25
CA GLU A 74 -15.34 -4.48 5.61
C GLU A 74 -14.70 -3.09 5.55
N GLU A 75 -13.48 -2.94 6.05
CA GLU A 75 -12.69 -1.71 5.88
C GLU A 75 -12.38 -1.44 4.42
N PHE A 76 -12.00 -2.46 3.65
CA PHE A 76 -11.77 -2.32 2.22
C PHE A 76 -13.02 -1.82 1.48
N ALA A 77 -14.18 -2.43 1.74
CA ALA A 77 -15.45 -2.01 1.16
C ALA A 77 -15.83 -0.57 1.54
N ARG A 78 -15.63 -0.19 2.82
CA ARG A 78 -15.80 1.21 3.27
C ARG A 78 -14.87 2.17 2.54
N SER A 79 -13.61 1.79 2.33
CA SER A 79 -12.62 2.62 1.65
C SER A 79 -12.94 2.85 0.17
N ILE A 80 -13.55 1.88 -0.50
CA ILE A 80 -14.06 2.02 -1.88
C ILE A 80 -15.28 2.94 -1.90
N ARG A 81 -16.20 2.76 -0.94
CA ARG A 81 -17.44 3.56 -0.88
C ARG A 81 -17.18 5.02 -0.56
N ARG A 82 -16.21 5.30 0.31
CA ARG A 82 -15.84 6.65 0.74
C ARG A 82 -14.32 6.83 0.67
N PRO A 83 -13.76 7.03 -0.53
CA PRO A 83 -12.33 7.27 -0.68
C PRO A 83 -11.95 8.56 0.04
N MET A 84 -11.23 8.43 1.15
CA MET A 84 -10.72 9.59 1.87
C MET A 84 -9.51 10.15 1.12
N PRO A 85 -9.40 11.48 0.92
CA PRO A 85 -8.18 12.07 0.39
C PRO A 85 -6.99 11.67 1.27
N ARG A 86 -6.08 10.87 0.73
CA ARG A 86 -4.84 10.54 1.43
C ARG A 86 -3.89 11.71 1.23
N ALA A 87 -3.41 12.29 2.32
CA ALA A 87 -2.27 13.21 2.25
C ALA A 87 -1.13 12.46 1.54
N ARG A 88 -0.47 13.11 0.57
CA ARG A 88 0.74 12.56 -0.03
C ARG A 88 1.80 12.53 1.06
N ASP A 89 2.05 11.34 1.60
CA ASP A 89 3.10 11.12 2.59
C ASP A 89 4.47 11.22 1.90
N GLU A 90 5.42 11.89 2.53
CA GLU A 90 6.80 12.04 2.06
C GLU A 90 7.44 10.67 1.78
N TYR A 91 7.10 9.65 2.58
CA TYR A 91 7.54 8.26 2.37
C TYR A 91 7.02 7.67 1.04
N SER A 92 5.80 8.00 0.63
CA SER A 92 5.22 7.56 -0.64
C SER A 92 5.86 8.26 -1.83
N SER A 93 6.22 9.54 -1.68
CA SER A 93 6.95 10.31 -2.68
C SER A 93 8.37 9.76 -2.87
N ARG A 94 9.07 9.46 -1.76
CA ARG A 94 10.42 8.87 -1.78
C ARG A 94 10.46 7.49 -2.42
N GLY A 95 9.49 6.64 -2.08
CA GLY A 95 9.33 5.34 -2.74
C GLY A 95 9.25 5.50 -4.25
N THR A 96 8.33 6.35 -4.71
CA THR A 96 8.14 6.62 -6.15
C THR A 96 9.43 7.13 -6.81
N ALA A 97 10.13 8.09 -6.19
CA ALA A 97 11.39 8.63 -6.70
C ALA A 97 12.49 7.57 -6.82
N PHE A 98 12.57 6.65 -5.85
CA PHE A 98 13.52 5.54 -5.91
C PHE A 98 13.23 4.58 -7.07
N HIS A 99 11.98 4.14 -7.28
CA HIS A 99 11.63 3.22 -8.38
C HIS A 99 11.92 3.85 -9.75
N LEU A 100 11.58 5.13 -9.95
CA LEU A 100 11.89 5.86 -11.17
C LEU A 100 13.41 5.93 -11.44
N TRP A 101 14.19 6.19 -10.39
CA TRP A 101 15.65 6.24 -10.53
C TRP A 101 16.24 4.87 -10.87
N VAL A 102 15.78 3.77 -10.23
CA VAL A 102 16.28 2.42 -10.56
C VAL A 102 15.89 2.03 -11.98
N GLU A 103 14.66 2.35 -12.41
CA GLU A 103 14.20 2.15 -13.79
C GLU A 103 15.14 2.83 -14.78
N GLN A 104 15.47 4.09 -14.53
CA GLN A 104 16.40 4.86 -15.37
C GLN A 104 17.80 4.24 -15.37
N TYR A 105 18.30 3.82 -14.21
CA TYR A 105 19.61 3.21 -14.07
C TYR A 105 19.72 1.91 -14.88
N LEU A 106 18.74 1.02 -14.75
CA LEU A 106 18.76 -0.29 -15.41
C LEU A 106 18.43 -0.23 -16.91
N ARG A 107 17.68 0.77 -17.38
CA ARG A 107 17.39 0.95 -18.81
C ARG A 107 18.55 1.52 -19.61
N GLY A 108 19.55 2.11 -18.93
CA GLY A 108 20.81 2.52 -19.52
C GLY A 108 20.69 3.63 -20.57
N ASN A 109 20.71 4.89 -20.13
CA ASN A 109 21.19 6.06 -20.89
C ASN A 109 20.77 6.16 -22.38
N THR A 110 19.58 5.70 -22.76
CA THR A 110 18.97 6.04 -24.05
C THR A 110 18.47 7.48 -23.95
N ILE A 111 19.01 8.34 -24.82
CA ILE A 111 18.70 9.78 -24.95
C ILE A 111 17.19 9.99 -24.86
N PHE A 112 16.74 10.79 -23.88
CA PHE A 112 15.35 11.24 -23.74
C PHE A 112 15.17 12.64 -24.34
N ASP A 113 13.93 12.92 -24.75
CA ASP A 113 13.40 14.26 -25.06
C ASP A 113 13.32 15.09 -23.77
N GLU A 114 13.77 16.34 -23.83
CA GLU A 114 13.89 17.26 -22.68
C GLU A 114 12.52 17.69 -22.08
N GLU A 115 11.39 17.25 -22.64
CA GLU A 115 10.03 17.63 -22.21
C GLU A 115 9.50 16.84 -20.98
N ASP A 116 10.14 15.74 -20.58
CA ASP A 116 9.74 14.98 -19.37
C ASP A 116 10.28 15.59 -18.06
N PHE A 117 11.12 16.63 -18.13
CA PHE A 117 11.76 17.26 -16.96
C PHE A 117 10.87 18.29 -16.23
N ASP A 118 9.73 18.71 -16.79
CA ASP A 118 8.85 19.73 -16.20
C ASP A 118 7.94 19.21 -15.06
N LEU A 119 8.04 17.92 -14.68
CA LEU A 119 7.32 17.35 -13.53
C LEU A 119 8.17 17.26 -12.25
N ILE A 120 9.44 17.65 -12.29
CA ILE A 120 10.32 17.62 -11.11
C ILE A 120 10.23 18.97 -10.40
N SER A 121 9.30 19.09 -9.46
CA SER A 121 9.39 20.12 -8.42
C SER A 121 10.73 19.92 -7.67
N PRO A 122 11.44 20.99 -7.25
CA PRO A 122 12.73 20.86 -6.60
C PRO A 122 12.58 19.93 -5.39
N ILE A 123 13.19 18.76 -5.48
CA ILE A 123 13.24 17.81 -4.38
C ILE A 123 14.22 18.44 -3.40
N GLU A 124 13.75 18.82 -2.20
CA GLU A 124 14.65 19.16 -1.11
C GLU A 124 15.62 17.98 -0.91
N ASP A 125 16.90 18.31 -0.74
CA ASP A 125 18.02 17.39 -0.67
C ASP A 125 17.90 16.45 0.56
N ASP A 126 17.03 15.45 0.45
CA ASP A 126 16.77 14.46 1.48
C ASP A 126 17.86 13.38 1.40
N ARG A 127 18.82 13.48 2.32
CA ARG A 127 19.97 12.58 2.49
C ARG A 127 19.57 11.10 2.49
N THR A 128 18.30 10.77 2.75
CA THR A 128 17.80 9.40 2.77
C THR A 128 17.58 8.76 1.39
N LEU A 129 17.30 9.52 0.32
CA LEU A 129 17.16 8.93 -1.03
C LEU A 129 18.52 8.50 -1.59
N GLU A 130 19.55 9.32 -1.42
CA GLU A 130 20.92 8.99 -1.83
C GLU A 130 21.47 7.77 -1.08
N GLU A 131 21.10 7.59 0.19
CA GLU A 131 21.38 6.37 0.94
C GLU A 131 20.73 5.14 0.29
N LEU A 132 19.43 5.21 -0.06
CA LEU A 132 18.75 4.11 -0.77
C LEU A 132 19.42 3.77 -2.10
N LYS A 133 19.81 4.79 -2.88
CA LYS A 133 20.54 4.60 -4.15
C LYS A 133 21.87 3.89 -3.90
N THR A 134 22.64 4.36 -2.93
CA THR A 134 23.95 3.78 -2.58
C THR A 134 23.82 2.34 -2.10
N THR A 135 22.85 2.03 -1.24
CA THR A 135 22.63 0.66 -0.75
C THR A 135 22.16 -0.26 -1.88
N TRP A 136 21.28 0.21 -2.77
CA TRP A 136 20.86 -0.57 -3.92
C TRP A 136 22.02 -0.83 -4.89
N LEU A 137 22.87 0.17 -5.18
CA LEU A 137 24.08 0.02 -6.02
C LEU A 137 25.08 -0.99 -5.45
N ALA A 138 25.13 -1.14 -4.12
CA ALA A 138 25.96 -2.14 -3.46
C ALA A 138 25.34 -3.55 -3.43
N SER A 139 24.07 -3.70 -3.83
CA SER A 139 23.35 -4.97 -3.82
C SER A 139 23.70 -5.85 -5.03
N GLU A 140 23.36 -7.14 -4.96
CA GLU A 140 23.49 -8.06 -6.09
C GLU A 140 22.61 -7.66 -7.30
N TRP A 141 21.56 -6.86 -7.09
CA TRP A 141 20.61 -6.51 -8.15
C TRP A 141 21.12 -5.43 -9.09
N ALA A 142 22.06 -4.60 -8.64
CA ALA A 142 22.67 -3.55 -9.45
C ALA A 142 23.72 -4.11 -10.43
N SER A 143 24.36 -5.23 -10.09
CA SER A 143 25.37 -5.87 -10.93
C SER A 143 24.82 -6.96 -11.86
N ARG A 144 23.57 -7.40 -11.64
CA ARG A 144 22.89 -8.38 -12.49
C ARG A 144 22.25 -7.70 -13.69
N ASP A 145 22.33 -8.34 -14.85
CA ASP A 145 21.60 -7.92 -16.05
C ASP A 145 20.09 -8.16 -15.89
N ALA A 146 19.34 -7.08 -15.70
CA ALA A 146 17.89 -7.14 -15.68
C ALA A 146 17.36 -7.50 -17.07
N TYR A 147 16.53 -8.54 -17.16
CA TYR A 147 15.91 -8.95 -18.42
C TYR A 147 14.85 -7.95 -18.88
N LYS A 148 13.99 -7.52 -17.95
CA LYS A 148 13.00 -6.45 -18.15
C LYS A 148 12.77 -5.70 -16.84
N VAL A 149 12.40 -4.43 -16.96
CA VAL A 149 12.17 -3.51 -15.83
C VAL A 149 10.87 -2.74 -16.06
N GLU A 150 10.10 -2.55 -14.99
CA GLU A 150 8.84 -1.82 -14.96
C GLU A 150 7.81 -2.38 -15.95
N VAL A 151 7.63 -3.71 -15.94
CA VAL A 151 6.78 -4.43 -16.88
C VAL A 151 5.31 -4.33 -16.46
N PRO A 152 4.44 -3.68 -17.25
CA PRO A 152 3.01 -3.68 -16.97
C PRO A 152 2.42 -5.06 -17.24
N PHE A 153 1.46 -5.47 -16.42
CA PHE A 153 0.70 -6.68 -16.66
C PHE A 153 -0.79 -6.47 -16.41
N GLU A 154 -1.57 -7.30 -17.07
CA GLU A 154 -2.99 -7.45 -16.84
C GLU A 154 -3.32 -8.95 -16.92
N THR A 155 -3.98 -9.48 -15.90
CA THR A 155 -4.34 -10.90 -15.83
C THR A 155 -5.68 -11.08 -15.15
N GLU A 156 -6.49 -12.02 -15.66
CA GLU A 156 -7.76 -12.37 -15.05
C GLU A 156 -7.58 -13.52 -14.05
N ILE A 157 -8.13 -13.35 -12.85
CA ILE A 157 -8.17 -14.37 -11.80
C ILE A 157 -9.59 -14.39 -11.23
N ALA A 158 -10.28 -15.53 -11.36
CA ALA A 158 -11.67 -15.71 -10.89
C ALA A 158 -12.65 -14.60 -11.37
N GLY A 159 -12.55 -14.17 -12.64
CA GLY A 159 -13.39 -13.09 -13.18
C GLY A 159 -13.00 -11.67 -12.71
N THR A 160 -11.96 -11.53 -11.88
CA THR A 160 -11.40 -10.24 -11.46
C THR A 160 -10.18 -9.91 -12.31
N LEU A 161 -10.21 -8.74 -12.95
CA LEU A 161 -9.09 -8.23 -13.74
C LEU A 161 -8.05 -7.61 -12.80
N VAL A 162 -6.92 -8.29 -12.66
CA VAL A 162 -5.80 -7.86 -11.82
C VAL A 162 -4.77 -7.16 -12.69
N ARG A 163 -4.48 -5.89 -12.37
CA ARG A 163 -3.50 -5.08 -13.08
C ARG A 163 -2.43 -4.57 -12.15
N GLY A 164 -1.22 -4.42 -12.67
CA GLY A 164 -0.12 -3.88 -11.90
C GLY A 164 1.14 -3.74 -12.74
N ARG A 165 2.24 -3.58 -12.03
CA ARG A 165 3.56 -3.47 -12.63
C ARG A 165 4.55 -4.30 -11.83
N ILE A 166 5.43 -5.00 -12.54
CA ILE A 166 6.54 -5.75 -11.97
C ILE A 166 7.78 -4.87 -12.07
N ASP A 167 8.46 -4.62 -10.95
CA ASP A 167 9.61 -3.72 -10.91
C ASP A 167 10.76 -4.25 -11.75
N ALA A 168 11.18 -5.50 -11.54
CA ALA A 168 12.25 -6.11 -12.33
C ALA A 168 12.09 -7.62 -12.49
N ILE A 169 12.62 -8.12 -13.61
CA ILE A 169 12.66 -9.53 -13.95
C ILE A 169 14.10 -9.86 -14.35
N TYR A 170 14.65 -10.89 -13.73
CA TYR A 170 15.98 -11.41 -14.01
C TYR A 170 15.90 -12.82 -14.57
N LYS A 171 16.84 -13.20 -15.44
CA LYS A 171 16.98 -14.60 -15.87
C LYS A 171 17.72 -15.40 -14.79
N THR A 172 17.27 -16.62 -14.55
CA THR A 172 17.95 -17.60 -13.70
C THR A 172 18.26 -18.85 -14.51
N GLU A 173 19.05 -19.77 -13.94
CA GLU A 173 19.32 -21.06 -14.58
C GLU A 173 18.04 -21.90 -14.82
N GLN A 174 17.03 -21.69 -13.97
CA GLN A 174 15.79 -22.47 -13.96
C GLN A 174 14.61 -21.75 -14.65
N GLY A 175 14.80 -20.49 -15.06
CA GLY A 175 13.77 -19.69 -15.71
C GLY A 175 13.94 -18.20 -15.39
N PHE A 176 13.06 -17.66 -14.55
CA PHE A 176 13.03 -16.23 -14.23
C PHE A 176 12.86 -15.97 -12.73
N GLU A 177 13.38 -14.84 -12.25
CA GLU A 177 13.14 -14.33 -10.90
C GLU A 177 12.52 -12.94 -11.00
N VAL A 178 11.31 -12.80 -10.47
CA VAL A 178 10.61 -11.53 -10.33
C VAL A 178 11.05 -10.87 -9.01
N VAL A 179 11.43 -9.60 -9.08
CA VAL A 179 11.89 -8.84 -7.91
C VAL A 179 11.00 -7.62 -7.75
N ASP A 180 10.58 -7.39 -6.51
CA ASP A 180 9.92 -6.16 -6.08
C ASP A 180 10.77 -5.47 -5.01
N TRP A 181 11.12 -4.21 -5.24
CA TRP A 181 11.97 -3.44 -4.34
C TRP A 181 11.14 -2.73 -3.28
N LYS A 182 11.54 -2.88 -2.01
CA LYS A 182 10.90 -2.20 -0.89
C LYS A 182 11.85 -1.16 -0.30
N THR A 183 11.37 0.08 -0.20
CA THR A 183 12.09 1.21 0.40
C THR A 183 11.87 1.34 1.91
N GLY A 184 11.01 0.50 2.50
CA GLY A 184 10.82 0.38 3.94
C GLY A 184 11.68 -0.73 4.54
N SER A 185 12.16 -0.55 5.77
CA SER A 185 13.05 -1.52 6.44
C SER A 185 12.31 -2.68 7.11
N LYS A 186 10.99 -2.59 7.26
CA LYS A 186 10.18 -3.61 7.93
C LYS A 186 9.85 -4.74 6.95
N MET A 187 10.19 -5.97 7.32
CA MET A 187 9.73 -7.15 6.61
C MET A 187 8.20 -7.23 6.61
N LEU A 188 7.65 -7.50 5.44
CA LEU A 188 6.23 -7.64 5.23
C LEU A 188 5.69 -8.93 5.83
N ASP A 189 4.41 -8.92 6.19
CA ASP A 189 3.69 -10.08 6.71
C ASP A 189 3.51 -11.19 5.67
N ASP A 190 3.02 -12.35 6.10
CA ASP A 190 2.81 -13.51 5.23
C ASP A 190 1.81 -13.22 4.10
N ASP A 191 0.80 -12.38 4.35
CA ASP A 191 -0.20 -11.97 3.36
C ASP A 191 0.40 -11.23 2.16
N SER A 192 1.52 -10.55 2.36
CA SER A 192 2.25 -9.90 1.27
C SER A 192 2.84 -10.88 0.25
N ALA A 193 2.94 -12.18 0.58
CA ALA A 193 3.29 -13.23 -0.39
C ALA A 193 2.29 -13.34 -1.54
N ILE A 194 1.04 -12.89 -1.35
CA ILE A 194 0.02 -12.87 -2.40
C ILE A 194 0.46 -11.95 -3.55
N GLN A 195 1.13 -10.84 -3.25
CA GLN A 195 1.67 -9.94 -4.27
C GLN A 195 2.65 -10.67 -5.18
N LEU A 196 3.63 -11.36 -4.58
CA LEU A 196 4.63 -12.14 -5.31
C LEU A 196 4.00 -13.30 -6.10
N ALA A 197 2.99 -13.96 -5.54
CA ALA A 197 2.25 -15.01 -6.23
C ALA A 197 1.54 -14.48 -7.50
N ILE A 198 0.92 -13.30 -7.41
CA ILE A 198 0.29 -12.63 -8.56
C ILE A 198 1.33 -12.24 -9.60
N TYR A 199 2.46 -11.65 -9.19
CA TYR A 199 3.52 -11.26 -10.12
C TYR A 199 4.13 -12.46 -10.85
N ARG A 200 4.40 -13.54 -10.12
CA ARG A 200 4.84 -14.81 -10.66
C ARG A 200 3.86 -15.34 -11.72
N LEU A 201 2.57 -15.40 -11.38
CA LEU A 201 1.53 -15.89 -12.29
C LEU A 201 1.40 -14.98 -13.52
N ALA A 202 1.41 -13.66 -13.32
CA ALA A 202 1.29 -12.68 -14.39
C ALA A 202 2.45 -12.81 -15.38
N TRP A 203 3.69 -12.91 -14.90
CA TRP A 203 4.84 -13.08 -15.77
C TRP A 203 4.81 -14.41 -16.53
N ALA A 204 4.46 -15.50 -15.84
CA ALA A 204 4.32 -16.82 -16.46
C ALA A 204 3.29 -16.80 -17.60
N LYS A 205 2.12 -16.17 -17.38
CA LYS A 205 1.09 -15.99 -18.42
C LYS A 205 1.57 -15.11 -19.58
N LEU A 206 2.26 -14.00 -19.30
CA LEU A 206 2.81 -13.11 -20.34
C LEU A 206 3.85 -13.81 -21.24
N GLN A 207 4.63 -14.74 -20.68
CA GLN A 207 5.64 -15.50 -21.43
C GLN A 207 5.12 -16.84 -21.98
N GLY A 208 3.93 -17.30 -21.56
CA GLY A 208 3.42 -18.61 -21.93
C GLY A 208 4.23 -19.77 -21.34
N ILE A 209 4.76 -19.62 -20.13
CA ILE A 209 5.60 -20.62 -19.44
C ILE A 209 4.93 -21.12 -18.16
N ASP A 210 5.43 -22.22 -17.60
CA ASP A 210 4.96 -22.76 -16.32
C ASP A 210 5.34 -21.82 -15.16
N PRO A 211 4.38 -21.36 -14.32
CA PRO A 211 4.66 -20.58 -13.12
C PRO A 211 5.68 -21.20 -12.16
N ALA A 212 5.87 -22.53 -12.18
CA ALA A 212 6.89 -23.21 -11.37
C ALA A 212 8.33 -22.83 -11.77
N THR A 213 8.54 -22.36 -13.00
CA THR A 213 9.85 -21.88 -13.51
C THR A 213 10.13 -20.41 -13.16
N VAL A 214 9.21 -19.75 -12.47
CA VAL A 214 9.32 -18.35 -12.10
C VAL A 214 9.38 -18.25 -10.56
N SER A 215 10.52 -17.82 -10.04
CA SER A 215 10.63 -17.44 -8.62
C SER A 215 10.24 -15.98 -8.43
N ALA A 216 9.92 -15.58 -7.20
CA ALA A 216 9.65 -14.19 -6.88
C ALA A 216 10.18 -13.83 -5.48
N SER A 217 10.65 -12.60 -5.32
CA SER A 217 11.29 -12.13 -4.10
C SER A 217 10.99 -10.66 -3.80
N PHE A 218 11.00 -10.31 -2.52
CA PHE A 218 11.10 -8.92 -2.08
C PHE A 218 12.55 -8.60 -1.78
N HIS A 219 13.03 -7.44 -2.23
CA HIS A 219 14.33 -6.93 -1.82
C HIS A 219 14.16 -5.63 -1.03
N TYR A 220 14.50 -5.67 0.26
CA TYR A 220 14.42 -4.54 1.17
C TYR A 220 15.68 -3.70 1.04
N VAL A 221 15.60 -2.62 0.27
CA VAL A 221 16.73 -1.77 -0.09
C VAL A 221 17.46 -1.22 1.14
N PRO A 222 16.79 -0.70 2.19
CA PRO A 222 17.49 -0.16 3.35
C PRO A 222 18.34 -1.18 4.11
N THR A 223 17.97 -2.47 4.07
CA THR A 223 18.64 -3.53 4.82
C THR A 223 19.50 -4.44 3.94
N GLY A 224 19.37 -4.33 2.62
CA GLY A 224 20.02 -5.20 1.64
C GLY A 224 19.50 -6.65 1.66
N VAL A 225 18.44 -6.94 2.41
CA VAL A 225 17.93 -8.31 2.58
C VAL A 225 16.96 -8.66 1.45
N THR A 226 17.18 -9.82 0.81
CA THR A 226 16.25 -10.40 -0.16
C THR A 226 15.46 -11.53 0.49
N ASP A 227 14.13 -11.35 0.62
CA ASP A 227 13.17 -12.34 1.09
C ASP A 227 12.66 -13.18 -0.10
N ARG A 228 13.22 -14.38 -0.24
CA ARG A 228 12.83 -15.37 -1.26
C ARG A 228 11.83 -16.36 -0.66
N ARG A 229 10.53 -16.08 -0.82
CA ARG A 229 9.47 -16.92 -0.24
C ARG A 229 9.25 -18.19 -1.06
N VAL A 230 9.29 -19.34 -0.39
CA VAL A 230 9.28 -20.67 -1.03
C VAL A 230 7.89 -21.32 -1.18
N ASN A 231 6.80 -20.68 -0.72
CA ASN A 231 5.44 -21.23 -0.77
C ASN A 231 4.42 -20.20 -1.29
N LEU A 232 4.69 -19.64 -2.46
CA LEU A 232 3.76 -18.71 -3.10
C LEU A 232 2.51 -19.44 -3.60
N LEU A 233 1.35 -18.81 -3.43
CA LEU A 233 0.07 -19.36 -3.88
C LEU A 233 0.10 -19.72 -5.37
N ASN A 234 -0.42 -20.89 -5.73
CA ASN A 234 -0.61 -21.28 -7.11
C ASN A 234 -1.88 -20.63 -7.70
N GLU A 235 -2.14 -20.83 -8.99
CA GLU A 235 -3.31 -20.24 -9.66
C GLU A 235 -4.64 -20.67 -9.03
N GLU A 236 -4.80 -21.95 -8.70
CA GLU A 236 -6.02 -22.47 -8.05
C GLU A 236 -6.27 -21.83 -6.68
N GLN A 237 -5.22 -21.65 -5.88
CA GLN A 237 -5.29 -20.98 -4.59
C GLN A 237 -5.59 -19.49 -4.71
N LEU A 238 -5.06 -18.82 -5.74
CA LEU A 238 -5.41 -17.43 -6.05
C LEU A 238 -6.87 -17.30 -6.51
N ILE A 239 -7.36 -18.26 -7.29
CA ILE A 239 -8.78 -18.33 -7.67
C ILE A 239 -9.65 -18.55 -6.44
N ALA A 240 -9.29 -19.48 -5.55
CA ALA A 240 -10.03 -19.74 -4.32
C ALA A 240 -10.06 -18.53 -3.38
N LEU A 241 -8.98 -17.73 -3.34
CA LEU A 241 -8.92 -16.47 -2.59
C LEU A 241 -9.88 -15.41 -3.15
N LEU A 242 -10.09 -15.41 -4.47
CA LEU A 242 -10.88 -14.41 -5.20
C LEU A 242 -12.24 -14.91 -5.66
N SER A 243 -12.68 -16.09 -5.23
CA SER A 243 -14.03 -16.60 -5.46
C SER A 243 -14.92 -16.11 -4.33
#